data_AF-A0A0K9GQ14-F1
#
_entry.id   AF-A0A0K9GQ14-F1
#
_cell.length_a   1.000
_cell.length_b   1.000
_cell.length_c   1.000
_cell.angle_alpha   90.00
_cell.angle_beta   90.00
_cell.angle_gamma   90.00
#
_symmetry.space_group_name_H-M   'P 1'
#
loop_
_entity.id
_entity.type
_entity.pdbx_description
1 polymer ?
#
loop_
_entity_poly.entity_id
_entity_poly.type
_entity_poly.pdbx_seq_one_letter_code
_entity_poly.pdbx_strand_id
1 'polypeptide(L)' 'MAEEKNNSKNQASNIKKVNAGDMIEIKSGLEQGKKGKVVMVRENSVIVEIGRNTKKDEPINTVVNHKNYKLIK' A
#
# COMPACT_ATOMS: atom_id res chain seq x y z
N MET A 1 -5.71 30.32 -28.08
CA MET A 1 -5.18 28.95 -27.95
C MET A 1 -5.05 28.67 -26.46
N ALA A 2 -6.08 28.15 -25.78
CA ALA A 2 -6.50 26.75 -25.76
C ALA A 2 -5.40 25.84 -25.22
N GLU A 3 -5.47 25.51 -23.92
CA GLU A 3 -5.36 24.15 -23.38
C GLU A 3 -6.14 24.09 -22.05
N GLU A 4 -7.46 23.88 -22.15
CA GLU A 4 -8.20 23.18 -21.10
C GLU A 4 -7.97 21.68 -21.29
N LYS A 5 -7.63 20.94 -20.23
CA LYS A 5 -8.25 19.64 -19.86
C LYS A 5 -8.10 19.40 -18.34
N ASN A 6 -9.17 19.63 -17.59
CA ASN A 6 -10.08 18.60 -17.06
C ASN A 6 -9.64 17.96 -15.73
N ASN A 7 -10.12 18.56 -14.64
CA ASN A 7 -10.97 17.96 -13.62
C ASN A 7 -10.87 16.44 -13.41
N SER A 8 -10.36 16.04 -12.24
CA SER A 8 -10.80 14.82 -11.54
C SER A 8 -11.17 15.14 -10.10
N LYS A 9 -12.43 15.56 -9.94
CA LYS A 9 -13.45 14.92 -9.11
C LYS A 9 -13.02 14.31 -7.76
N ASN A 10 -13.79 14.73 -6.76
CA ASN A 10 -14.39 13.95 -5.69
C ASN A 10 -13.70 13.94 -4.32
N GLN A 11 -14.29 14.75 -3.44
CA GLN A 11 -14.59 14.35 -2.08
C GLN A 11 -15.19 12.93 -2.07
N ALA A 12 -14.53 11.97 -1.44
CA ALA A 12 -15.19 10.77 -0.93
C ALA A 12 -14.25 10.04 0.03
N SER A 13 -14.62 10.09 1.31
CA SER A 13 -14.15 9.25 2.42
C SER A 13 -12.69 9.39 2.86
N ASN A 14 -12.51 9.38 4.19
CA ASN A 14 -11.23 9.30 4.90
C ASN A 14 -10.57 7.91 4.67
N ILE A 15 -10.40 7.52 3.40
CA ILE A 15 -9.57 6.38 3.04
C ILE A 15 -8.15 6.91 3.21
N LYS A 16 -7.41 6.39 4.20
CA LYS A 16 -5.99 6.70 4.38
C LYS A 16 -5.28 6.41 3.06
N LYS A 17 -5.11 7.45 2.23
CA LYS A 17 -4.38 7.38 0.96
C LYS A 17 -2.96 7.00 1.32
N VAL A 18 -2.67 5.74 1.09
CA VAL A 18 -1.33 5.18 1.11
C VAL A 18 -0.74 5.44 -0.26
N ASN A 19 0.52 5.83 -0.31
CA ASN A 19 1.26 6.04 -1.54
C ASN A 19 2.34 4.96 -1.70
N ALA A 20 2.82 4.78 -2.93
CA ALA A 20 4.02 3.99 -3.17
C ALA A 20 5.20 4.65 -2.44
N GLY A 21 5.91 3.87 -1.64
CA GLY A 21 7.03 4.29 -0.80
C GLY A 21 6.71 4.38 0.69
N ASP A 22 5.43 4.45 1.08
CA ASP A 22 5.03 4.51 2.48
C ASP A 22 5.32 3.20 3.22
N MET A 23 5.61 3.29 4.51
CA MET A 23 5.64 2.11 5.39
C MET A 23 4.24 1.83 5.94
N ILE A 24 3.85 0.56 5.90
CA ILE A 24 2.65 0.08 6.54
C ILE A 24 2.96 -1.11 7.42
N GLU A 25 2.19 -1.26 8.48
CA GLU A 25 2.19 -2.43 9.34
C GLU A 25 0.94 -3.25 9.02
N ILE A 26 1.13 -4.51 8.65
CA ILE A 26 0.01 -5.43 8.43
C ILE A 26 -0.61 -5.74 9.79
N LYS A 27 -1.90 -5.44 9.94
CA LYS A 27 -2.66 -5.73 11.15
C LYS A 27 -3.28 -7.13 11.14
N SER A 28 -3.48 -7.72 9.97
CA SER A 28 -4.16 -9.00 9.84
C SER A 28 -3.73 -9.76 8.59
N GLY A 29 -3.56 -11.08 8.71
CA GLY A 29 -3.13 -11.98 7.64
C GLY A 29 -1.89 -12.80 8.00
N LEU A 30 -1.32 -13.49 7.01
CA LEU A 30 -0.09 -14.30 7.14
C LEU A 30 1.11 -13.49 7.64
N GLU A 31 1.08 -12.18 7.43
CA GLU A 31 2.19 -11.27 7.71
C GLU A 31 1.81 -10.26 8.80
N GLN A 32 0.82 -10.59 9.64
CA GLN A 32 0.37 -9.78 10.76
C GLN A 32 1.54 -9.40 11.68
N GLY A 33 1.62 -8.11 12.02
CA GLY A 33 2.69 -7.52 12.83
C GLY A 33 3.95 -7.19 12.03
N LYS A 34 4.04 -7.58 10.76
CA LYS A 34 5.18 -7.19 9.92
C LYS A 34 5.00 -5.81 9.34
N LYS A 35 6.13 -5.13 9.17
CA LYS A 35 6.22 -3.82 8.54
C LYS A 35 6.73 -4.01 7.13
N GLY A 36 6.06 -3.38 6.18
CA GLY A 36 6.42 -3.47 4.77
C GLY A 36 6.37 -2.12 4.10
N LYS A 37 7.24 -1.96 3.12
CA LYS A 37 7.23 -0.79 2.25
C LYS A 37 6.26 -1.03 1.11
N VAL A 38 5.37 -0.08 0.90
CA VAL A 38 4.41 -0.13 -0.19
C VAL A 38 5.16 0.08 -1.49
N VAL A 39 5.12 -0.91 -2.37
CA VAL A 39 5.73 -0.83 -3.70
C VAL A 39 4.70 -0.32 -4.71
N MET A 40 3.44 -0.73 -4.55
CA MET A 40 2.37 -0.37 -5.47
C MET A 40 1.04 -0.25 -4.74
N VAL A 41 0.22 0.71 -5.17
CA VAL A 41 -1.12 0.93 -4.64
C VAL A 41 -2.12 0.66 -5.74
N ARG A 42 -3.11 -0.19 -5.46
CA ARG A 42 -4.26 -0.48 -6.31
C ARG A 42 -5.52 0.11 -5.66
N GLU A 43 -6.65 0.04 -6.35
CA GLU A 43 -7.91 0.63 -5.86
C GLU A 43 -8.46 -0.03 -4.58
N ASN A 44 -8.21 -1.33 -4.37
CA ASN A 44 -8.75 -2.10 -3.24
C ASN A 44 -7.65 -2.81 -2.41
N SER A 45 -6.39 -2.68 -2.82
CA SER A 45 -5.26 -3.32 -2.14
C SER A 45 -3.95 -2.60 -2.39
N VAL A 46 -2.98 -2.86 -1.53
CA VAL A 46 -1.59 -2.44 -1.69
C VAL A 46 -0.68 -3.64 -1.77
N ILE A 47 0.35 -3.52 -2.58
CA ILE A 47 1.45 -4.48 -2.64
C ILE A 47 2.54 -3.91 -1.75
N VAL A 48 2.96 -4.70 -0.77
CA VAL A 48 4.03 -4.32 0.15
C VAL A 48 5.12 -5.36 0.19
N GLU A 49 6.34 -4.86 0.26
CA GLU A 49 7.53 -5.66 0.46
C GLU A 49 7.89 -5.58 1.95
N ILE A 50 7.76 -6.70 2.66
CA ILE A 50 8.05 -6.80 4.11
C ILE A 50 9.48 -7.25 4.41
N GLY A 51 10.26 -7.56 3.37
CA GLY A 51 11.68 -7.89 3.48
C GLY A 51 12.07 -9.08 2.60
N ARG A 52 13.29 -9.58 2.73
CA ARG A 52 13.77 -10.80 2.07
C ARG A 52 13.75 -11.97 3.02
N ASN A 53 13.30 -13.13 2.55
CA ASN A 53 13.41 -14.36 3.30
C ASN A 53 14.83 -14.92 3.19
N THR A 54 15.65 -14.81 4.24
CA THR A 54 17.05 -15.30 4.24
C THR A 54 17.20 -16.79 3.95
N LYS A 55 16.12 -17.59 4.07
CA LYS A 55 16.12 -19.02 3.72
C LYS A 55 15.86 -19.31 2.24
N LYS A 56 15.26 -18.38 1.50
CA LYS A 56 14.87 -18.57 0.09
C LYS A 56 15.50 -17.54 -0.86
N ASP A 57 16.17 -16.53 -0.32
CA ASP A 57 16.69 -15.36 -1.05
C ASP A 57 15.63 -14.54 -1.80
N GLU A 58 14.34 -14.90 -1.68
CA GLU A 58 13.24 -14.23 -2.36
C GLU A 58 12.73 -13.02 -1.55
N PRO A 59 12.42 -11.89 -2.22
CA PRO A 59 11.69 -10.79 -1.61
C PRO A 59 10.27 -11.25 -1.29
N ILE A 60 9.86 -11.03 -0.05
CA ILE A 60 8.52 -11.34 0.42
C ILE A 60 7.63 -10.15 0.09
N ASN A 61 6.88 -10.31 -1.00
CA ASN A 61 5.86 -9.38 -1.43
C ASN A 61 4.49 -9.92 -1.04
N THR A 62 3.68 -9.08 -0.42
CA THR A 62 2.33 -9.45 0.00
C THR A 62 1.31 -8.42 -0.43
N VAL A 63 0.11 -8.88 -0.74
CA VAL A 63 -1.01 -8.03 -1.12
C VAL A 63 -1.88 -7.84 0.10
N VAL A 64 -2.01 -6.59 0.54
CA VAL A 64 -2.74 -6.24 1.76
C VAL A 64 -3.91 -5.34 1.39
N ASN A 65 -5.07 -5.62 1.96
CA ASN A 65 -6.23 -4.75 1.76
C ASN A 65 -6.09 -3.47 2.63
N HIS A 66 -6.61 -2.34 2.15
CA HIS A 66 -6.69 -1.07 2.89
C HIS A 66 -7.29 -1.18 4.30
N LYS A 67 -8.11 -2.20 4.57
CA LYS A 67 -8.68 -2.46 5.90
C LYS A 67 -7.73 -3.20 6.85
N ASN A 68 -6.76 -3.95 6.31
CA ASN A 68 -5.94 -4.90 7.07
C ASN A 68 -4.52 -4.39 7.35
N TYR A 69 -4.24 -3.11 7.13
CA TYR A 69 -2.97 -2.50 7.50
C TYR A 69 -3.16 -1.19 8.25
N LYS A 70 -2.09 -0.75 8.92
CA LYS A 70 -1.95 0.56 9.52
C LYS A 70 -0.81 1.29 8.85
N LEU A 71 -1.05 2.49 8.35
CA LEU A 71 0.03 3.36 7.89
C LEU A 71 0.92 3.72 9.10
N ILE A 72 2.22 3.49 8.97
CA ILE A 72 3.24 3.93 9.94
C ILE A 72 4.02 5.03 9.24
N LYS A 73 3.89 6.26 9.74
CA LYS A 73 4.53 7.45 9.20
C LYS A 73 5.94 7.59 9.76
#